data_AF-A0A329N3I6-F1
#
_entry.id   AF-A0A329N3I6-F1
#
_cell.length_a   1.000
_cell.length_b   1.000
_cell.length_c   1.000
_cell.angle_alpha   90.00
_cell.angle_beta   90.00
_cell.angle_gamma   90.00
#
_symmetry.space_group_name_H-M   'P 1'
#
loop_
_entity.id
_entity.type
_entity.pdbx_description
1 polymer ?
#
loop_
_entity_poly.entity_id
_entity_poly.type
_entity_poly.pdbx_seq_one_letter_code
_entity_poly.pdbx_strand_id
1 'polypeptide(L)'
;MKEELAHLPQLAKDKHKENKKYFAKLRKKPPKNLDHVMRELHDEVFSEVDCLECANCCKTTGPLFTDADIERIARHLKLKPRQFTDRYLRMDEDQDYVLQSVPCAFLGADNYCLIYDVRPKACREYPHTDRKKFHQITDITLKNTAICPAAFRVVEAMKKRLG
;
A
#
# COMPACT_ATOMS: atom_id res chain seq x y z
N MET A 1 -10.66 -14.71 -1.66
CA MET A 1 -9.67 -13.72 -2.16
C MET A 1 -9.82 -13.37 -3.66
N LYS A 2 -9.75 -14.33 -4.61
CA LYS A 2 -9.78 -13.99 -6.07
C LYS A 2 -11.04 -13.23 -6.53
N GLU A 3 -12.23 -13.69 -6.13
CA GLU A 3 -13.50 -13.03 -6.49
C GLU A 3 -13.61 -11.63 -5.88
N GLU A 4 -13.29 -11.49 -4.60
CA GLU A 4 -13.25 -10.19 -3.92
C GLU A 4 -12.34 -9.19 -4.64
N LEU A 5 -11.15 -9.63 -5.06
CA LEU A 5 -10.20 -8.79 -5.77
C LEU A 5 -10.73 -8.33 -7.14
N ALA A 6 -11.47 -9.19 -7.85
CA ALA A 6 -12.06 -8.85 -9.13
C ALA A 6 -13.14 -7.76 -9.02
N HIS A 7 -13.91 -7.75 -7.93
CA HIS A 7 -14.96 -6.76 -7.68
C HIS A 7 -14.46 -5.48 -6.98
N LEU A 8 -13.27 -5.53 -6.37
CA LEU A 8 -12.71 -4.44 -5.57
C LEU A 8 -12.66 -3.08 -6.31
N PRO A 9 -12.21 -2.98 -7.58
CA PRO A 9 -12.19 -1.69 -8.28
C PRO A 9 -13.58 -1.08 -8.44
N GLN A 10 -14.59 -1.92 -8.69
CA GLN A 10 -15.98 -1.47 -8.84
C GLN A 10 -16.55 -1.02 -7.48
N LEU A 11 -16.33 -1.79 -6.41
CA LEU A 11 -16.74 -1.40 -5.05
C LEU A 11 -16.11 -0.07 -4.62
N ALA A 12 -14.80 0.11 -4.87
CA ALA A 12 -14.09 1.34 -4.58
C ALA A 12 -14.64 2.53 -5.40
N LYS A 13 -14.98 2.30 -6.67
CA LYS A 13 -15.60 3.31 -7.54
C LYS A 13 -16.98 3.74 -7.02
N ASP A 14 -17.82 2.78 -6.63
CA ASP A 14 -19.16 3.04 -6.10
C ASP A 14 -19.10 3.83 -4.79
N LYS A 15 -18.12 3.53 -3.95
CA LYS A 15 -17.87 4.24 -2.68
C LYS A 15 -17.03 5.51 -2.81
N HIS A 16 -16.46 5.82 -3.98
CA HIS A 16 -15.48 6.89 -4.14
C HIS A 16 -15.99 8.27 -3.71
N LYS A 17 -17.20 8.66 -4.13
CA LYS A 17 -17.79 9.96 -3.75
C LYS A 17 -18.04 10.06 -2.24
N GLU A 18 -18.54 8.98 -1.65
CA GLU A 18 -18.80 8.85 -0.22
C GLU A 18 -17.50 8.98 0.59
N ASN A 19 -16.49 8.18 0.23
CA ASN A 19 -15.18 8.15 0.91
C ASN A 19 -14.44 9.48 0.77
N LYS A 20 -14.48 10.11 -0.41
CA LYS A 20 -13.89 11.45 -0.62
C LYS A 20 -14.52 12.50 0.29
N LYS A 21 -15.84 12.50 0.42
CA LYS A 21 -16.57 13.42 1.32
C LYS A 21 -16.24 13.14 2.79
N TYR A 22 -16.16 11.88 3.17
CA TYR A 22 -15.78 11.47 4.52
C TYR A 22 -14.37 11.95 4.88
N PHE A 23 -13.38 11.64 4.04
CA PHE A 23 -11.98 12.05 4.26
C PHE A 23 -11.80 13.57 4.28
N ALA A 24 -12.58 14.34 3.52
CA ALA A 24 -12.57 15.80 3.61
C ALA A 24 -13.02 16.30 4.99
N LYS A 25 -14.02 15.66 5.62
CA LYS A 25 -14.44 15.99 6.99
C LYS A 25 -13.39 15.53 8.01
N LEU A 26 -12.88 14.32 7.86
CA LEU A 26 -11.86 13.75 8.75
C LEU A 26 -10.60 14.63 8.82
N ARG A 27 -10.15 15.17 7.68
CA ARG A 27 -9.03 16.11 7.61
C ARG A 27 -9.26 17.41 8.37
N LYS A 28 -10.48 17.95 8.29
CA LYS A 28 -10.84 19.21 8.95
C LYS A 28 -10.98 19.06 10.46
N LYS A 29 -11.47 17.92 10.93
CA LYS A 29 -11.75 17.66 12.34
C LYS A 29 -11.39 16.22 12.71
N PRO A 30 -10.09 15.88 12.77
CA PRO A 30 -9.67 14.54 13.15
C PRO A 30 -10.00 14.28 14.63
N PRO A 31 -10.63 13.14 14.97
CA PRO A 31 -10.77 12.72 16.37
C PRO A 31 -9.42 12.62 17.07
N LYS A 32 -9.35 12.96 18.36
CA LYS A 32 -8.09 12.91 19.14
C LYS A 32 -7.45 11.52 19.16
N ASN A 33 -8.27 10.48 19.14
CA ASN A 33 -7.85 9.08 19.16
C ASN A 33 -7.80 8.42 17.76
N LEU A 34 -7.83 9.19 16.66
CA LEU A 34 -7.89 8.64 15.30
C LEU A 34 -6.77 7.62 15.03
N ASP A 35 -5.52 7.98 15.30
CA ASP A 35 -4.38 7.09 15.04
C ASP A 35 -4.38 5.82 15.92
N HIS A 36 -5.03 5.86 17.08
CA HIS A 36 -5.23 4.68 17.92
C HIS A 36 -6.27 3.76 17.27
N VAL A 37 -7.43 4.31 16.92
CA VAL A 37 -8.51 3.56 16.27
C VAL A 37 -8.04 2.95 14.94
N MET A 38 -7.26 3.69 14.15
CA MET A 38 -6.73 3.17 12.88
C MET A 38 -5.79 1.98 13.06
N ARG A 39 -5.02 1.95 14.15
CA ARG A 39 -4.16 0.81 14.47
C ARG A 39 -4.97 -0.42 14.87
N GLU A 40 -5.96 -0.24 15.75
CA GLU A 40 -6.88 -1.33 16.11
C GLU A 40 -7.56 -1.91 14.87
N LEU A 41 -8.08 -1.05 13.99
CA LEU A 41 -8.71 -1.47 12.74
C LEU A 41 -7.73 -2.15 11.77
N HIS A 42 -6.48 -1.69 11.72
CA HIS A 42 -5.44 -2.35 10.95
C HIS A 42 -5.22 -3.77 11.47
N ASP A 43 -4.94 -3.92 12.76
CA ASP A 43 -4.67 -5.22 13.38
C ASP A 43 -5.87 -6.18 13.24
N GLU A 44 -7.09 -5.69 13.45
CA GLU A 44 -8.34 -6.43 13.26
C GLU A 44 -8.45 -6.95 11.81
N VAL A 45 -8.27 -6.09 10.79
CA VAL A 45 -8.41 -6.49 9.38
C VAL A 45 -7.28 -7.41 8.93
N PHE A 46 -6.04 -7.15 9.35
CA PHE A 46 -4.88 -7.98 8.98
C PHE A 46 -4.80 -9.31 9.73
N SER A 47 -5.64 -9.52 10.76
CA SER A 47 -5.87 -10.85 11.32
C SER A 47 -6.63 -11.79 10.38
N GLU A 48 -7.37 -11.22 9.42
CA GLU A 48 -8.20 -11.98 8.45
C GLU A 48 -7.68 -11.88 7.00
N VAL A 49 -6.78 -10.94 6.71
CA VAL A 49 -6.26 -10.68 5.36
C VAL A 49 -4.76 -10.95 5.33
N ASP A 50 -4.37 -11.99 4.57
CA ASP A 50 -2.97 -12.26 4.27
C ASP A 50 -2.57 -11.65 2.91
N CYS A 51 -1.56 -10.79 2.92
CA CYS A 51 -1.01 -10.18 1.72
C CYS A 51 -0.47 -11.20 0.70
N LEU A 52 -0.01 -12.38 1.16
CA LEU A 52 0.52 -13.44 0.32
C LEU A 52 -0.58 -14.18 -0.46
N GLU A 53 -1.84 -14.06 -0.07
CA GLU A 53 -2.94 -14.68 -0.84
C GLU A 53 -3.20 -13.99 -2.18
N CYS A 54 -3.06 -12.64 -2.23
CA CYS A 54 -3.37 -11.87 -3.43
C CYS A 54 -2.13 -11.31 -4.15
N ALA A 55 -1.14 -10.82 -3.39
CA ALA A 55 0.00 -10.03 -3.89
C ALA A 55 -0.38 -8.95 -4.92
N ASN A 56 -1.60 -8.39 -4.82
CA ASN A 56 -2.13 -7.53 -5.88
C ASN A 56 -1.31 -6.26 -6.07
N CYS A 57 -0.83 -5.65 -4.98
CA CYS A 57 0.07 -4.51 -5.06
C CYS A 57 1.39 -4.88 -5.77
N CYS A 58 1.98 -6.03 -5.49
CA CYS A 58 3.17 -6.50 -6.20
C CYS A 58 2.92 -6.76 -7.70
N LYS A 59 1.68 -7.09 -8.09
CA LYS A 59 1.29 -7.37 -9.49
C LYS A 59 0.96 -6.11 -10.29
N THR A 60 0.47 -5.07 -9.63
CA THR A 60 -0.18 -3.94 -10.31
C THR A 60 0.38 -2.57 -9.94
N THR A 61 1.17 -2.49 -8.87
CA THR A 61 1.73 -1.22 -8.38
C THR A 61 3.25 -1.23 -8.42
N GLY A 62 3.83 -0.09 -8.79
CA GLY A 62 5.25 0.19 -8.59
C GLY A 62 5.44 0.94 -7.26
N PRO A 63 6.03 0.34 -6.23
CA PRO A 63 6.35 1.05 -5.00
C PRO A 63 7.48 2.06 -5.26
N LEU A 64 7.53 3.09 -4.41
CA LEU A 64 8.68 3.99 -4.29
C LEU A 64 9.87 3.25 -3.67
N PHE A 65 11.06 3.51 -4.18
CA PHE A 65 12.35 3.13 -3.62
C PHE A 65 13.11 4.36 -3.17
N THR A 66 13.48 4.41 -1.90
CA THR A 66 14.40 5.44 -1.39
C THR A 66 15.86 5.06 -1.70
N ASP A 67 16.79 6.01 -1.66
CA ASP A 67 18.22 5.71 -1.78
C ASP A 67 18.68 4.66 -0.75
N ALA A 68 18.16 4.74 0.48
CA ALA A 68 18.42 3.75 1.52
C ALA A 68 17.85 2.35 1.18
N ASP A 69 16.70 2.28 0.50
CA ASP A 69 16.18 1.01 -0.02
C ASP A 69 17.06 0.47 -1.14
N ILE A 70 17.47 1.32 -2.08
CA ILE A 70 18.36 0.97 -3.19
C ILE A 70 19.68 0.38 -2.68
N GLU A 71 20.37 1.06 -1.77
CA GLU A 71 21.62 0.58 -1.18
C GLU A 71 21.44 -0.77 -0.49
N ARG A 72 20.40 -0.88 0.35
CA ARG A 72 20.16 -2.07 1.17
C ARG A 72 19.77 -3.28 0.32
N ILE A 73 18.95 -3.10 -0.73
CA ILE A 73 18.53 -4.18 -1.63
C ILE A 73 19.68 -4.56 -2.57
N ALA A 74 20.38 -3.58 -3.15
CA ALA A 74 21.52 -3.85 -4.02
C ALA A 74 22.59 -4.68 -3.31
N ARG A 75 22.90 -4.32 -2.04
CA ARG A 75 23.81 -5.11 -1.20
C ARG A 75 23.34 -6.56 -0.99
N HIS A 76 22.05 -6.77 -0.71
CA HIS A 76 21.49 -8.11 -0.55
C HIS A 76 21.62 -8.94 -1.84
N LEU A 77 21.41 -8.32 -2.99
CA LEU A 77 21.53 -8.95 -4.31
C LEU A 77 22.99 -9.02 -4.83
N LYS A 78 23.97 -8.56 -4.04
CA LYS A 78 25.39 -8.46 -4.44
C LYS A 78 25.61 -7.64 -5.72
N LEU A 79 24.83 -6.56 -5.89
CA LEU A 79 24.94 -5.60 -6.99
C LEU A 79 25.47 -4.25 -6.49
N LYS A 80 26.09 -3.47 -7.37
CA LYS A 80 26.29 -2.03 -7.11
C LYS A 80 24.93 -1.31 -7.18
N PRO A 81 24.69 -0.25 -6.38
CA PRO A 81 23.45 0.54 -6.43
C PRO A 81 23.04 0.95 -7.85
N ARG A 82 23.98 1.46 -8.65
CA ARG A 82 23.75 1.82 -10.05
C ARG A 82 23.24 0.64 -10.89
N GLN A 83 23.83 -0.54 -10.74
CA GLN A 83 23.38 -1.73 -11.48
C GLN A 83 21.99 -2.18 -11.07
N PHE A 84 21.64 -2.01 -9.78
CA PHE A 84 20.29 -2.29 -9.29
C PHE A 84 19.28 -1.31 -9.91
N THR A 85 19.58 0.00 -9.85
CA THR A 85 18.74 1.04 -10.44
C THR A 85 18.55 0.80 -11.94
N ASP A 86 19.65 0.63 -12.70
CA ASP A 86 19.61 0.43 -14.15
C ASP A 86 18.80 -0.83 -14.55
N ARG A 87 18.79 -1.87 -13.70
CA ARG A 87 18.12 -3.14 -13.98
C ARG A 87 16.65 -3.18 -13.55
N TYR A 88 16.29 -2.50 -12.46
CA TYR A 88 14.99 -2.69 -11.81
C TYR A 88 14.17 -1.42 -11.68
N LEU A 89 14.79 -0.23 -11.72
CA LEU A 89 14.14 1.03 -11.41
C LEU A 89 14.18 2.04 -12.56
N ARG A 90 13.25 2.98 -12.53
CA ARG A 90 13.23 4.18 -13.38
C ARG A 90 12.80 5.37 -12.52
N MET A 91 13.13 6.58 -12.97
CA MET A 91 12.56 7.79 -12.38
C MET A 91 11.20 8.07 -13.04
N ASP A 92 10.20 8.38 -12.22
CA ASP A 92 8.89 8.83 -12.71
C ASP A 92 8.81 10.37 -12.84
N GLU A 93 7.61 10.87 -13.10
CA GLU A 93 7.33 12.30 -13.30
C GLU A 93 7.61 13.14 -12.05
N ASP A 94 7.52 12.54 -10.86
CA ASP A 94 7.75 13.17 -9.56
C ASP A 94 9.22 13.10 -9.12
N GLN A 95 10.13 12.62 -10.00
CA GLN A 95 11.55 12.36 -9.72
C GLN A 95 11.77 11.27 -8.67
N ASP A 96 10.80 10.36 -8.52
CA ASP A 96 10.85 9.25 -7.59
C ASP A 96 11.34 7.98 -8.29
N TYR A 97 12.16 7.18 -7.59
CA TYR A 97 12.57 5.86 -8.10
C TYR A 97 11.45 4.84 -7.93
N VAL A 98 10.93 4.32 -9.04
CA VAL A 98 9.86 3.32 -9.09
C VAL A 98 10.28 2.12 -9.94
N LEU A 99 9.55 1.01 -9.86
CA LEU A 99 9.80 -0.16 -10.71
C LEU A 99 9.74 0.18 -12.21
N GLN A 100 10.65 -0.40 -12.99
CA GLN A 100 10.63 -0.28 -14.46
C GLN A 100 9.38 -0.90 -15.09
N SER A 101 8.86 -1.97 -14.51
CA SER A 101 7.66 -2.67 -14.97
C SER A 101 6.92 -3.32 -13.82
N VAL A 102 5.65 -3.65 -14.08
CA VAL A 102 4.83 -4.52 -13.24
C VAL A 102 4.42 -5.75 -14.05
N PRO A 103 4.30 -6.95 -13.45
CA PRO A 103 4.51 -7.28 -12.04
C PRO A 103 5.94 -7.05 -11.52
N CYS A 104 6.08 -6.88 -10.21
CA CYS A 104 7.37 -6.71 -9.56
C CYS A 104 8.34 -7.84 -9.89
N ALA A 105 9.57 -7.50 -10.28
CA ALA A 105 10.61 -8.47 -10.63
C ALA A 105 11.01 -9.41 -9.48
N PHE A 106 10.65 -9.06 -8.24
CA PHE A 106 10.91 -9.88 -7.06
C PHE A 106 9.69 -10.69 -6.60
N LEU A 107 8.59 -10.69 -7.36
CA LEU A 107 7.40 -11.49 -7.06
C LEU A 107 7.60 -12.92 -7.58
N GLY A 108 7.61 -13.89 -6.66
CA GLY A 108 7.62 -15.31 -6.97
C GLY A 108 6.28 -15.83 -7.48
N ALA A 109 6.29 -17.01 -8.11
CA ALA A 109 5.09 -17.65 -8.65
C ALA A 109 4.08 -18.06 -7.55
N ASP A 110 4.56 -18.20 -6.32
CA ASP A 110 3.83 -18.49 -5.09
C ASP A 110 3.34 -17.23 -4.35
N ASN A 111 3.40 -16.06 -5.01
CA ASN A 111 3.16 -14.72 -4.44
C ASN A 111 4.18 -14.27 -3.38
N TYR A 112 5.23 -15.05 -3.10
CA TYR A 112 6.24 -14.67 -2.13
C TYR A 112 7.23 -13.65 -2.71
N CYS A 113 7.73 -12.73 -1.89
CA CYS A 113 8.73 -11.76 -2.33
C CYS A 113 10.14 -12.34 -2.15
N LEU A 114 10.90 -12.46 -3.24
CA LEU A 114 12.28 -12.95 -3.21
C LEU A 114 13.23 -12.10 -2.36
N ILE A 115 12.84 -10.86 -2.05
CA ILE A 115 13.57 -9.94 -1.20
C ILE A 115 12.75 -9.54 0.04
N TYR A 116 11.87 -10.41 0.54
CA TYR A 116 10.87 -10.06 1.58
C TYR A 116 11.46 -9.27 2.75
N ASP A 117 12.55 -9.74 3.35
CA ASP A 117 13.20 -9.11 4.52
C ASP A 117 13.81 -7.75 4.21
N VAL A 118 14.17 -7.54 2.94
CA VAL A 118 14.80 -6.32 2.44
C VAL A 118 13.88 -5.59 1.46
N ARG A 119 12.56 -5.82 1.47
CA ARG A 119 11.62 -5.11 0.59
C ARG A 119 11.67 -3.58 0.81
N PRO A 120 11.31 -2.72 -0.14
CA PRO A 120 11.37 -1.28 0.07
C PRO A 120 10.42 -0.83 1.18
N LYS A 121 10.66 0.34 1.77
CA LYS A 121 9.83 0.87 2.86
C LYS A 121 8.37 0.97 2.47
N ALA A 122 8.09 1.45 1.26
CA ALA A 122 6.73 1.54 0.73
C ALA A 122 6.01 0.18 0.72
N CYS A 123 6.71 -0.92 0.38
CA CYS A 123 6.13 -2.27 0.46
C CYS A 123 5.91 -2.77 1.88
N ARG A 124 6.79 -2.43 2.84
CA ARG A 124 6.61 -2.83 4.25
C ARG A 124 5.40 -2.15 4.88
N GLU A 125 5.19 -0.89 4.55
CA GLU A 125 4.16 -0.06 5.18
C GLU A 125 2.83 -0.09 4.41
N TYR A 126 2.78 -0.67 3.20
CA TYR A 126 1.55 -0.76 2.42
C TYR A 126 0.48 -1.58 3.17
N PRO A 127 -0.80 -1.14 3.22
CA PRO A 127 -1.43 0.00 2.52
C PRO A 127 -1.46 1.31 3.31
N HIS A 128 -0.61 1.45 4.34
CA HIS A 128 -0.44 2.61 5.22
C HIS A 128 -1.62 2.91 6.15
N THR A 129 -2.44 1.89 6.46
CA THR A 129 -3.65 2.06 7.28
C THR A 129 -3.38 2.30 8.76
N ASP A 130 -2.19 1.98 9.27
CA ASP A 130 -1.73 2.20 10.65
C ASP A 130 -0.80 3.43 10.80
N ARG A 131 -0.56 4.17 9.71
CA ARG A 131 0.36 5.31 9.70
C ARG A 131 -0.11 6.41 10.64
N LYS A 132 0.81 6.91 11.48
CA LYS A 132 0.59 8.11 12.31
C LYS A 132 0.15 9.31 11.46
N LYS A 133 -0.69 10.17 12.04
CA LYS A 133 -1.38 11.27 11.37
C LYS A 133 -2.11 10.77 10.12
N PHE A 134 -2.90 9.70 10.27
CA PHE A 134 -3.59 9.03 9.15
C PHE A 134 -4.39 10.01 8.29
N HIS A 135 -5.03 11.01 8.90
CA HIS A 135 -5.77 12.05 8.20
C HIS A 135 -4.96 12.80 7.12
N GLN A 136 -3.62 12.79 7.17
CA GLN A 136 -2.78 13.45 6.19
C GLN A 136 -2.59 12.64 4.89
N ILE A 137 -2.86 11.34 4.90
CA ILE A 137 -2.63 10.44 3.74
C ILE A 137 -3.91 9.94 3.09
N THR A 138 -5.07 10.54 3.42
CA THR A 138 -6.37 10.03 2.98
C THR A 138 -6.54 9.96 1.46
N ASP A 139 -5.83 10.79 0.69
CA ASP A 139 -5.88 10.72 -0.77
C ASP A 139 -5.14 9.49 -1.31
N ILE A 140 -4.02 9.09 -0.68
CA ILE A 140 -3.32 7.83 -0.99
C ILE A 140 -4.20 6.65 -0.56
N THR A 141 -4.78 6.71 0.65
CA THR A 141 -5.69 5.66 1.13
C THR A 141 -6.87 5.46 0.18
N LEU A 142 -7.46 6.55 -0.33
CA LEU A 142 -8.57 6.50 -1.30
C LEU A 142 -8.18 5.77 -2.59
N LYS A 143 -6.96 5.98 -3.10
CA LYS A 143 -6.44 5.21 -4.25
C LYS A 143 -6.25 3.74 -3.88
N ASN A 144 -5.69 3.48 -2.69
CA ASN A 144 -5.40 2.13 -2.22
C ASN A 144 -6.66 1.27 -2.01
N THR A 145 -7.83 1.86 -1.74
CA THR A 145 -9.07 1.07 -1.61
C THR A 145 -9.49 0.36 -2.89
N ALA A 146 -9.01 0.81 -4.07
CA ALA A 146 -9.26 0.13 -5.34
C ALA A 146 -8.25 -1.00 -5.63
N ILE A 147 -7.18 -1.11 -4.84
CA ILE A 147 -6.05 -2.01 -5.08
C ILE A 147 -5.98 -3.10 -4.00
N CYS A 148 -6.16 -2.71 -2.74
CA CYS A 148 -5.98 -3.60 -1.60
C CYS A 148 -7.32 -3.85 -0.89
N PRO A 149 -7.75 -5.12 -0.75
CA PRO A 149 -8.98 -5.44 -0.03
C PRO A 149 -8.88 -5.03 1.44
N ALA A 150 -7.72 -5.16 2.10
CA ALA A 150 -7.52 -4.68 3.46
C ALA A 150 -7.71 -3.17 3.58
N ALA A 151 -7.18 -2.38 2.63
CA ALA A 151 -7.38 -0.93 2.63
C ALA A 151 -8.87 -0.56 2.52
N PHE A 152 -9.62 -1.24 1.64
CA PHE A 152 -11.06 -1.05 1.52
C PHE A 152 -11.80 -1.41 2.81
N ARG A 153 -11.53 -2.59 3.37
CA ARG A 153 -12.15 -3.07 4.62
C ARG A 153 -11.88 -2.13 5.80
N VAL A 154 -10.64 -1.67 5.96
CA VAL A 154 -10.28 -0.70 7.01
C VAL A 154 -11.08 0.59 6.86
N VAL A 155 -11.23 1.13 5.65
CA VAL A 155 -12.00 2.37 5.43
C VAL A 155 -13.48 2.18 5.73
N GLU A 156 -14.08 1.05 5.34
CA GLU A 156 -15.47 0.74 5.67
C GLU A 156 -15.68 0.56 7.18
N ALA A 157 -14.76 -0.13 7.87
CA ALA A 157 -14.80 -0.31 9.31
C ALA A 157 -14.58 1.00 10.08
N MET A 158 -13.67 1.85 9.60
CA MET A 158 -13.42 3.18 10.15
C MET A 158 -14.67 4.05 10.11
N LYS A 159 -15.39 4.09 8.97
CA LYS A 159 -16.66 4.84 8.86
C LYS A 159 -17.68 4.34 9.89
N LYS A 160 -17.82 3.02 10.06
CA LYS A 160 -18.74 2.45 11.07
C LYS A 160 -18.36 2.83 12.49
N ARG A 161 -17.07 2.82 12.83
CA ARG A 161 -16.55 3.08 14.18
C ARG A 161 -16.54 4.57 14.55
N LEU A 162 -16.40 5.46 13.56
CA LEU A 162 -16.20 6.90 13.77
C LEU A 162 -17.35 7.79 13.28
N GLY A 163 -18.31 7.27 12.51
CA GLY A 163 -19.52 7.98 12.05
C GLY A 163 -19.38 8.65 10.69
#